data_AF-A0A1V5IDQ2-F1
#
_entry.id   AF-A0A1V5IDQ2-F1
#
_cell.length_a   1.000
_cell.length_b   1.000
_cell.length_c   1.000
_cell.angle_alpha   90.00
_cell.angle_beta   90.00
_cell.angle_gamma   90.00
#
_symmetry.space_group_name_H-M   'P 1'
#
loop_
_entity.id
_entity.type
_entity.pdbx_description
1 polymer ?
#
loop_
_entity_poly.entity_id
_entity_poly.type
_entity_poly.pdbx_seq_one_letter_code
_entity_poly.pdbx_strand_id
1 'polypeptide(L)'
;MDVDLSQAVDARVSSVFRPSEVYFPPYSEDEVREIVRERVLQGLYPGCLPEEMFSLVVEQTQKSGDLRVGIDLLKRATLNAERRASRVIERDDICQAYDVSKYLHLSFSVKSLKDEEKGVLRALANHSTGDSEMNAGEVFRAVKETVPIGYTRYYEIIRKFDAMRLINLHYRDGKGRTRVISLRYDPAKIINYLG
;
A
#
# COMPACT_ATOMS: atom_id res chain seq x y z
N MET A 1 5.90 -15.06 -2.73
CA MET A 1 6.83 -15.42 -1.65
C MET A 1 6.17 -16.59 -0.96
N ASP A 2 6.57 -17.82 -1.29
CA ASP A 2 6.09 -19.01 -0.58
C ASP A 2 6.58 -18.92 0.86
N VAL A 3 5.65 -18.76 1.79
CA VAL A 3 5.96 -18.88 3.22
C VAL A 3 5.93 -20.37 3.51
N ASP A 4 7.11 -20.98 3.66
CA ASP A 4 7.19 -22.35 4.14
C ASP A 4 6.75 -22.39 5.60
N LEU A 5 5.44 -22.62 5.81
CA LEU A 5 4.80 -22.64 7.12
C LEU A 5 5.45 -23.69 8.04
N SER A 6 6.06 -24.73 7.49
CA SER A 6 6.73 -25.78 8.24
C SER A 6 8.00 -25.28 8.96
N GLN A 7 8.66 -24.25 8.43
CA GLN A 7 9.81 -23.61 9.06
C GLN A 7 9.45 -22.49 10.02
N ALA A 8 8.20 -22.00 9.98
CA ALA A 8 7.71 -20.92 10.82
C ALA A 8 7.12 -21.40 12.16
N VAL A 9 6.88 -22.71 12.32
CA VAL A 9 6.26 -23.30 13.50
C VAL A 9 7.16 -24.36 14.15
N ASP A 10 7.06 -24.52 15.47
CA ASP A 10 7.80 -25.56 16.20
C ASP A 10 7.35 -26.96 15.75
N ALA A 11 8.24 -27.96 15.85
CA ALA A 11 8.01 -29.34 15.44
C ALA A 11 6.74 -29.96 16.07
N ARG A 12 6.41 -29.58 17.30
CA ARG A 12 5.18 -30.02 17.99
C ARG A 12 3.91 -29.47 17.35
N VAL A 13 3.97 -28.23 16.85
CA VAL A 13 2.85 -27.59 16.15
C VAL A 13 2.76 -28.14 14.75
N SER A 14 3.88 -28.28 14.03
CA SER A 14 3.91 -28.86 12.68
C SER A 14 3.34 -30.28 12.63
N SER A 15 3.52 -31.07 13.70
CA SER A 15 3.03 -32.46 13.73
C SER A 15 1.50 -32.56 13.79
N VAL A 16 0.80 -31.55 14.30
CA VAL A 16 -0.67 -31.53 14.42
C VAL A 16 -1.28 -30.59 13.39
N PHE A 17 -0.52 -29.59 12.94
CA PHE A 17 -0.94 -28.60 11.95
C PHE A 17 -0.93 -29.23 10.56
N ARG A 18 -2.11 -29.60 10.07
CA ARG A 18 -2.37 -30.04 8.70
C ARG A 18 -3.11 -28.93 7.95
N PRO A 19 -2.45 -27.83 7.55
CA PRO A 19 -3.12 -26.73 6.89
C PRO A 19 -3.63 -27.15 5.51
N SER A 20 -4.80 -26.66 5.15
CA SER A 20 -5.21 -26.55 3.75
C SER A 20 -4.90 -25.15 3.28
N GLU A 21 -4.05 -25.02 2.27
CA GLU A 21 -3.71 -23.73 1.70
C GLU A 21 -4.87 -23.24 0.82
N VAL A 22 -5.39 -22.05 1.14
CA VAL A 22 -6.37 -21.35 0.31
C VAL A 22 -5.66 -20.17 -0.31
N TYR A 23 -5.41 -20.27 -1.62
CA TYR A 23 -4.82 -19.18 -2.39
C TYR A 23 -5.90 -18.18 -2.79
N PHE A 24 -5.64 -16.90 -2.55
CA PHE A 24 -6.49 -15.79 -2.97
C PHE A 24 -5.85 -15.13 -4.20
N PRO A 25 -6.24 -15.51 -5.43
CA PRO A 25 -5.72 -14.85 -6.62
C PRO A 25 -6.16 -13.37 -6.63
N PRO A 26 -5.39 -12.49 -7.29
CA PRO A 26 -5.85 -11.14 -7.56
C PRO A 26 -7.12 -11.19 -8.41
N TYR A 27 -8.07 -10.31 -8.12
CA TYR A 27 -9.29 -10.19 -8.91
C TYR A 27 -8.98 -9.80 -10.35
N SER A 28 -9.66 -10.46 -11.28
CA SER A 28 -9.73 -10.06 -12.69
C SER A 28 -10.52 -8.75 -12.83
N GLU A 29 -10.39 -8.11 -14.00
CA GLU A 29 -11.13 -6.89 -14.31
C GLU A 29 -12.65 -7.06 -14.16
N ASP A 30 -13.18 -8.20 -14.62
CA ASP A 30 -14.61 -8.49 -14.55
C ASP A 30 -15.09 -8.68 -13.12
N GLU A 31 -14.31 -9.37 -12.29
CA GLU A 31 -14.61 -9.50 -10.85
C GLU A 31 -14.54 -8.14 -10.14
N VAL A 32 -13.54 -7.31 -10.45
CA VAL A 32 -13.46 -5.93 -9.91
C VAL A 32 -14.69 -5.13 -10.31
N ARG A 33 -15.09 -5.19 -11.58
CA ARG A 33 -16.29 -4.51 -12.11
C ARG A 33 -17.55 -4.98 -11.38
N GLU A 34 -17.73 -6.28 -11.21
CA GLU A 34 -18.89 -6.87 -10.53
C GLU A 34 -18.95 -6.43 -9.06
N ILE A 35 -17.85 -6.57 -8.32
CA ILE A 35 -17.82 -6.20 -6.90
C ILE A 35 -18.09 -4.71 -6.73
N VAL A 36 -17.47 -3.84 -7.53
CA VAL A 36 -17.70 -2.38 -7.47
C VAL A 36 -19.16 -2.06 -7.81
N ARG A 37 -19.76 -2.75 -8.80
CA ARG A 37 -21.17 -2.58 -9.16
C ARG A 37 -22.11 -2.95 -8.02
N GLU A 38 -21.87 -4.07 -7.33
CA GLU A 38 -22.66 -4.46 -6.16
C GLU A 38 -22.59 -3.38 -5.06
N ARG A 39 -21.41 -2.79 -4.83
CA ARG A 39 -21.25 -1.72 -3.85
C ARG A 39 -21.97 -0.44 -4.24
N VAL A 40 -21.99 -0.10 -5.53
CA VAL A 40 -22.78 1.04 -6.04
C VAL A 40 -24.27 0.81 -5.80
N LEU A 41 -24.79 -0.38 -6.10
CA LEU A 41 -26.20 -0.72 -5.90
C LEU A 41 -26.61 -0.70 -4.43
N GLN A 42 -25.71 -1.07 -3.51
CA GLN A 42 -25.95 -1.03 -2.07
C GLN A 42 -25.84 0.37 -1.47
N GLY A 43 -24.95 1.22 -2.01
CA GLY A 43 -24.54 2.47 -1.39
C GLY A 43 -25.06 3.74 -2.05
N LEU A 44 -25.51 3.70 -3.31
CA LEU A 44 -25.90 4.88 -4.10
C LEU A 44 -27.33 4.76 -4.62
N TYR A 45 -28.00 5.90 -4.77
CA TYR A 45 -29.29 5.95 -5.44
C TYR A 45 -29.14 5.65 -6.95
N PRO A 46 -30.14 5.01 -7.57
CA PRO A 46 -30.14 4.76 -9.01
C PRO A 46 -29.96 6.06 -9.81
N GLY A 47 -29.07 6.03 -10.80
CA GLY A 47 -28.81 7.16 -11.70
C GLY A 47 -27.80 8.20 -11.18
N CYS A 48 -27.28 8.06 -9.97
CA CYS A 48 -26.27 8.98 -9.43
C CYS A 48 -24.87 8.80 -10.04
N LEU A 49 -24.56 7.60 -10.55
CA LEU A 49 -23.27 7.29 -11.17
C LEU A 49 -23.50 6.89 -12.63
N PRO A 50 -23.15 7.76 -13.60
CA PRO A 50 -23.21 7.43 -15.02
C PRO A 50 -22.26 6.27 -15.37
N GLU A 51 -22.61 5.46 -16.38
CA GLU A 51 -21.82 4.27 -16.76
C GLU A 51 -20.38 4.62 -17.20
N GLU A 52 -20.17 5.79 -17.82
CA GLU A 52 -18.82 6.29 -18.16
C GLU A 52 -17.98 6.51 -16.88
N MET A 53 -18.58 7.10 -15.85
CA MET A 53 -17.93 7.38 -14.57
C MET A 53 -17.68 6.09 -13.78
N PHE A 54 -18.63 5.15 -13.84
CA PHE A 54 -18.45 3.81 -13.28
C PHE A 54 -17.26 3.08 -13.94
N SER A 55 -17.17 3.12 -15.27
CA SER A 55 -16.07 2.53 -16.02
C SER A 55 -14.72 3.15 -15.63
N LEU A 56 -14.68 4.47 -15.45
CA LEU A 56 -13.49 5.18 -14.98
C LEU A 56 -13.07 4.70 -13.58
N VAL A 57 -14.01 4.53 -12.64
CA VAL A 57 -13.71 4.01 -11.30
C VAL A 57 -13.12 2.61 -11.36
N VAL A 58 -13.69 1.71 -12.18
CA VAL A 58 -13.19 0.34 -12.35
C VAL A 58 -11.77 0.35 -12.90
N GLU A 59 -11.52 1.14 -13.96
CA GLU A 59 -10.18 1.29 -14.56
C GLU A 59 -9.15 1.77 -13.52
N GLN A 60 -9.48 2.80 -12.74
CA GLN A 60 -8.59 3.32 -11.71
C GLN A 60 -8.35 2.33 -10.57
N THR A 61 -9.37 1.55 -10.22
CA THR A 61 -9.27 0.48 -9.21
C THR A 61 -8.33 -0.62 -9.67
N GLN A 62 -8.47 -1.06 -10.91
CA GLN A 62 -7.62 -2.09 -11.51
C GLN A 62 -6.16 -1.63 -11.63
N LYS A 63 -5.92 -0.38 -12.05
CA LYS A 63 -4.57 0.22 -12.05
C LYS A 63 -3.92 0.21 -10.68
N SER A 64 -4.70 0.41 -9.62
CA SER A 64 -4.18 0.36 -8.25
C SER A 64 -3.88 -1.06 -7.75
N GLY A 65 -4.55 -2.08 -8.31
CA GLY A 65 -4.45 -3.46 -7.86
C GLY A 65 -5.03 -3.72 -6.46
N ASP A 66 -5.74 -2.76 -5.86
CA ASP A 66 -6.34 -2.87 -4.53
C ASP A 66 -7.80 -2.42 -4.56
N LEU A 67 -8.72 -3.38 -4.42
CA LEU A 67 -10.16 -3.13 -4.44
C LEU A 67 -10.61 -2.12 -3.37
N ARG A 68 -9.87 -2.01 -2.25
CA ARG A 68 -10.16 -1.04 -1.19
C ARG A 68 -10.00 0.40 -1.68
N VAL A 69 -9.07 0.64 -2.60
CA VAL A 69 -8.91 1.95 -3.24
C VAL A 69 -10.13 2.30 -4.06
N GLY A 70 -10.70 1.34 -4.80
CA GLY A 70 -11.92 1.54 -5.58
C GLY A 70 -13.15 1.87 -4.76
N ILE A 71 -13.33 1.17 -3.63
CA ILE A 71 -14.46 1.41 -2.72
C ILE A 71 -14.32 2.77 -2.02
N ASP A 72 -13.11 3.12 -1.57
CA ASP A 72 -12.85 4.43 -0.97
C ASP A 72 -12.98 5.57 -2.00
N LEU A 73 -12.56 5.33 -3.25
CA LEU A 73 -12.72 6.24 -4.36
C LEU A 73 -14.20 6.57 -4.60
N LEU A 74 -15.07 5.55 -4.69
CA LEU A 74 -16.51 5.75 -4.83
C LEU A 74 -17.09 6.58 -3.68
N LYS A 75 -16.74 6.22 -2.44
CA LYS A 75 -17.20 6.93 -1.25
C LYS A 75 -16.83 8.42 -1.32
N ARG A 76 -15.58 8.73 -1.62
CA ARG A 76 -15.09 10.13 -1.67
C ARG A 76 -15.66 10.89 -2.85
N ALA A 77 -15.76 10.29 -4.03
CA ALA A 77 -16.35 10.92 -5.20
C ALA A 77 -17.81 11.28 -4.94
N THR A 78 -18.55 10.39 -4.28
CA THR A 78 -19.94 10.66 -3.86
C THR A 78 -20.02 11.83 -2.88
N LEU A 79 -19.15 11.85 -1.86
CA LEU A 79 -19.10 12.96 -0.89
C LEU A 79 -18.69 14.30 -1.54
N ASN A 80 -17.85 14.28 -2.57
CA ASN A 80 -17.49 15.46 -3.33
C ASN A 80 -18.69 16.00 -4.13
N ALA A 81 -19.41 15.11 -4.83
CA ALA A 81 -20.63 15.46 -5.56
C ALA A 81 -21.71 16.02 -4.61
N GLU A 82 -21.86 15.41 -3.43
CA GLU A 82 -22.78 15.88 -2.38
C GLU A 82 -22.40 17.26 -1.86
N ARG A 83 -21.12 17.54 -1.59
CA ARG A 83 -20.64 18.87 -1.20
C ARG A 83 -20.87 19.93 -2.27
N ARG A 84 -20.84 19.53 -3.55
CA ARG A 84 -21.17 20.38 -4.71
C ARG A 84 -22.68 20.53 -4.94
N ALA A 85 -23.51 19.91 -4.09
CA ALA A 85 -24.97 19.85 -4.22
C ALA A 85 -25.43 19.25 -5.57
N SER A 86 -24.64 18.34 -6.14
CA SER A 86 -24.99 17.62 -7.36
C SER A 86 -25.65 16.28 -7.05
N ARG A 87 -26.61 15.89 -7.87
CA ARG A 87 -27.23 14.55 -7.83
C ARG A 87 -26.45 13.49 -8.60
N VAL A 88 -25.49 13.93 -9.43
CA VAL A 88 -24.72 13.09 -10.34
C VAL A 88 -23.23 13.29 -10.08
N ILE A 89 -22.51 12.18 -10.00
CA ILE A 89 -21.05 12.15 -9.85
C ILE A 89 -20.42 12.48 -11.20
N GLU A 90 -19.53 13.47 -11.20
CA GLU A 90 -18.80 13.90 -12.39
C GLU A 90 -17.33 13.46 -12.34
N ARG A 91 -16.65 13.59 -13.48
CA ARG A 91 -15.24 13.21 -13.63
C ARG A 91 -14.34 13.90 -12.61
N ASP A 92 -14.56 15.18 -12.36
CA ASP A 92 -13.76 15.97 -11.42
C ASP A 92 -13.87 15.44 -9.98
N ASP A 93 -15.07 14.97 -9.58
CA ASP A 93 -15.29 14.38 -8.25
C ASP A 93 -14.45 13.11 -8.07
N ILE A 94 -14.34 12.29 -9.13
CA ILE A 94 -13.53 11.06 -9.17
C ILE A 94 -12.04 11.40 -9.18
N CYS A 95 -11.60 12.34 -10.03
CA CYS A 95 -10.20 12.74 -10.11
C CYS A 95 -9.68 13.26 -8.76
N GLN A 96 -10.43 14.15 -8.12
CA GLN A 96 -10.08 14.68 -6.79
C GLN A 96 -10.08 13.58 -5.73
N ALA A 97 -11.03 12.65 -5.79
CA ALA A 97 -11.08 11.51 -4.87
C ALA A 97 -9.88 10.57 -5.06
N TYR A 98 -9.50 10.29 -6.32
CA TYR A 98 -8.41 9.39 -6.67
C TYR A 98 -7.06 9.87 -6.15
N ASP A 99 -6.80 11.18 -6.20
CA ASP A 99 -5.56 11.76 -5.69
C ASP A 99 -5.31 11.50 -4.21
N VAL A 100 -6.38 11.24 -3.44
CA VAL A 100 -6.27 10.86 -2.04
C VAL A 100 -6.37 9.34 -1.86
N SER A 101 -7.34 8.69 -2.50
CA SER A 101 -7.59 7.25 -2.36
C SER A 101 -6.42 6.38 -2.80
N LYS A 102 -5.62 6.80 -3.79
CA LYS A 102 -4.42 6.07 -4.22
C LYS A 102 -3.38 5.88 -3.10
N TYR A 103 -3.40 6.73 -2.07
CA TYR A 103 -2.51 6.63 -0.91
C TYR A 103 -3.18 6.01 0.32
N LEU A 104 -4.34 5.37 0.16
CA LEU A 104 -5.06 4.75 1.27
C LEU A 104 -4.19 3.74 2.01
N HIS A 105 -3.53 2.83 1.28
CA HIS A 105 -2.62 1.87 1.87
C HIS A 105 -1.49 2.54 2.67
N LEU A 106 -0.82 3.54 2.09
CA LEU A 106 0.22 4.32 2.78
C LEU A 106 -0.31 4.95 4.07
N SER A 107 -1.47 5.59 4.01
CA SER A 107 -2.06 6.29 5.15
C SER A 107 -2.37 5.37 6.33
N PHE A 108 -2.91 4.17 6.07
CA PHE A 108 -3.20 3.19 7.11
C PHE A 108 -1.94 2.52 7.64
N SER A 109 -0.99 2.21 6.75
CA SER A 109 0.30 1.65 7.13
C SER A 109 1.06 2.60 8.06
N VAL A 110 1.18 3.89 7.72
CA VAL A 110 1.87 4.89 8.54
C VAL A 110 1.19 5.09 9.90
N LYS A 111 -0.15 5.05 9.97
CA LYS A 111 -0.89 5.13 11.24
C LYS A 111 -0.58 3.98 12.19
N SER A 112 -0.25 2.80 11.67
CA SER A 112 0.09 1.62 12.49
C SER A 112 1.55 1.59 12.96
N LEU A 113 2.39 2.51 12.49
CA LEU A 113 3.80 2.58 12.87
C LEU A 113 4.00 3.30 14.21
N LYS A 114 4.96 2.82 14.99
CA LYS A 114 5.43 3.51 16.21
C LYS A 114 6.29 4.72 15.84
N ASP A 115 6.49 5.66 16.77
CA ASP A 115 7.25 6.89 16.50
C ASP A 115 8.71 6.61 16.09
N GLU A 116 9.36 5.63 16.72
CA GLU A 116 10.68 5.13 16.30
C GLU A 116 10.67 4.69 14.82
N GLU A 117 9.68 3.88 14.43
CA GLU A 117 9.54 3.35 13.08
C GLU A 117 9.24 4.48 12.07
N LYS A 118 8.38 5.43 12.43
CA LYS A 118 8.13 6.64 11.63
C LYS A 118 9.41 7.45 11.41
N GLY A 119 10.27 7.55 12.43
CA GLY A 119 11.59 8.18 12.32
C GLY A 119 12.48 7.50 11.28
N VAL A 120 12.54 6.16 11.30
CA VAL A 120 13.28 5.37 10.30
C VAL A 120 12.70 5.55 8.90
N LEU A 121 11.37 5.53 8.74
CA LEU A 121 10.71 5.73 7.45
C LEU A 121 10.94 7.15 6.90
N ARG A 122 10.97 8.16 7.76
CA ARG A 122 11.31 9.54 7.40
C ARG A 122 12.75 9.66 6.92
N ALA A 123 13.69 9.06 7.64
CA ALA A 123 15.10 9.05 7.25
C ALA A 123 15.31 8.34 5.90
N LEU A 124 14.59 7.23 5.66
CA LEU A 124 14.56 6.56 4.37
C LEU A 124 14.06 7.47 3.24
N ALA A 125 12.93 8.14 3.45
CA ALA A 125 12.35 9.05 2.46
C ALA A 125 13.28 10.23 2.16
N ASN A 126 13.91 10.82 3.17
CA ASN A 126 14.82 11.96 2.98
C ASN A 126 16.09 11.61 2.21
N HIS A 127 16.60 10.40 2.39
CA HIS A 127 17.82 9.95 1.71
C HIS A 127 17.52 9.41 0.30
N SER A 128 16.26 9.06 0.01
CA SER A 128 15.85 8.62 -1.33
C SER A 128 15.79 9.83 -2.28
N THR A 129 16.76 9.93 -3.18
CA THR A 129 16.71 10.85 -4.33
C THR A 129 15.87 10.21 -5.44
N GLY A 130 14.54 10.28 -5.31
CA GLY A 130 13.59 9.74 -6.30
C GLY A 130 13.61 8.22 -6.43
N ASP A 131 13.31 7.68 -7.62
CA ASP A 131 13.22 6.24 -7.95
C ASP A 131 14.56 5.47 -7.85
N SER A 132 15.57 6.02 -7.19
CA SER A 132 16.90 5.42 -7.08
C SER A 132 16.96 4.37 -5.99
N GLU A 133 17.38 3.17 -6.37
CA GLU A 133 17.75 2.06 -5.50
C GLU A 133 18.83 2.44 -4.48
N MET A 134 18.57 2.20 -3.19
CA MET A 134 19.50 2.57 -2.10
C MET A 134 20.20 1.33 -1.53
N ASN A 135 21.51 1.41 -1.30
CA ASN A 135 22.24 0.33 -0.64
C ASN A 135 21.89 0.27 0.85
N ALA A 136 21.48 -0.89 1.37
CA ALA A 136 21.05 -1.04 2.75
C ALA A 136 22.09 -0.62 3.80
N GLY A 137 23.39 -0.73 3.48
CA GLY A 137 24.50 -0.30 4.35
C GLY A 137 24.76 1.21 4.37
N GLU A 138 24.40 1.94 3.31
CA GLU A 138 24.45 3.41 3.29
C GLU A 138 23.23 3.97 4.04
N VAL A 139 22.07 3.39 3.76
CA VAL A 139 20.81 3.72 4.45
C VAL A 139 20.95 3.54 5.96
N PHE A 140 21.53 2.43 6.43
CA PHE A 140 21.73 2.22 7.87
C PHE A 140 22.57 3.32 8.51
N ARG A 141 23.63 3.80 7.83
CA ARG A 141 24.47 4.88 8.34
C ARG A 141 23.68 6.19 8.47
N ALA A 142 22.94 6.57 7.44
CA ALA A 142 22.11 7.76 7.46
C ALA A 142 20.97 7.70 8.50
N VAL A 143 20.35 6.53 8.66
CA VAL A 143 19.33 6.32 9.70
C VAL A 143 19.96 6.41 11.08
N LYS A 144 21.15 5.86 11.29
CA LYS A 144 21.84 5.90 12.59
C LYS A 144 22.24 7.32 13.01
N GLU A 145 22.51 8.21 12.05
CA GLU A 145 22.81 9.62 12.31
C GLU A 145 21.58 10.40 12.81
N THR A 146 20.38 9.98 12.41
CA THR A 146 19.12 10.67 12.71
C THR A 146 18.32 10.00 13.84
N VAL A 147 18.44 8.68 13.98
CA VAL A 147 17.73 7.87 14.97
C VAL A 147 18.75 6.97 15.69
N PRO A 148 18.88 7.06 17.01
CA PRO A 148 19.82 6.24 17.77
C PRO A 148 19.30 4.80 17.88
N ILE A 149 19.54 4.00 16.83
CA ILE A 149 19.02 2.64 16.69
C ILE A 149 20.16 1.63 16.45
N GLY A 150 20.04 0.45 17.07
CA GLY A 150 20.94 -0.67 16.85
C GLY A 150 20.69 -1.37 15.50
N TYR A 151 21.70 -2.05 14.96
CA TYR A 151 21.60 -2.73 13.66
C TYR A 151 20.50 -3.81 13.63
N THR A 152 20.38 -4.61 14.69
CA THR A 152 19.34 -5.65 14.80
C THR A 152 17.93 -5.06 14.74
N ARG A 153 17.69 -3.99 15.51
CA ARG A 153 16.40 -3.31 15.57
C ARG A 153 16.06 -2.64 14.24
N TYR A 154 17.02 -1.96 13.61
CA TYR A 154 16.86 -1.40 12.27
C TYR A 154 16.44 -2.48 11.26
N TYR A 155 17.10 -3.62 11.29
CA TYR A 155 16.83 -4.72 10.37
C TYR A 155 15.41 -5.31 10.55
N GLU A 156 14.94 -5.44 11.79
CA GLU A 156 13.55 -5.82 12.09
C GLU A 156 12.56 -4.82 11.49
N ILE A 157 12.84 -3.52 11.63
CA ILE A 157 11.99 -2.45 11.09
C ILE A 157 11.95 -2.50 9.55
N ILE A 158 13.10 -2.68 8.89
CA ILE A 158 13.16 -2.83 7.42
C ILE A 158 12.37 -4.05 6.96
N ARG A 159 12.51 -5.20 7.64
CA ARG A 159 11.69 -6.38 7.33
C ARG A 159 10.20 -6.14 7.52
N LYS A 160 9.83 -5.42 8.59
CA LYS A 160 8.44 -5.02 8.83
C LYS A 160 7.93 -4.13 7.71
N PHE A 161 8.71 -3.15 7.24
CA PHE A 161 8.30 -2.28 6.12
C PHE A 161 8.13 -3.04 4.81
N ASP A 162 8.98 -4.02 4.53
CA ASP A 162 8.84 -4.89 3.36
C ASP A 162 7.56 -5.74 3.45
N ALA A 163 7.29 -6.35 4.62
CA ALA A 163 6.07 -7.10 4.89
C ALA A 163 4.80 -6.23 4.80
N MET A 164 4.87 -4.98 5.25
CA MET A 164 3.79 -3.99 5.15
C MET A 164 3.65 -3.35 3.77
N ARG A 165 4.47 -3.76 2.81
CA ARG A 165 4.53 -3.20 1.45
C ARG A 165 4.77 -1.69 1.36
N LEU A 166 5.59 -1.15 2.26
CA LEU A 166 6.05 0.25 2.21
C LEU A 166 7.34 0.42 1.41
N ILE A 167 8.23 -0.57 1.49
CA ILE A 167 9.48 -0.67 0.73
C ILE A 167 9.52 -1.99 -0.01
N ASN A 168 10.34 -2.12 -1.05
CA ASN A 168 10.78 -3.40 -1.57
C ASN A 168 12.22 -3.67 -1.14
N LEU A 169 12.48 -4.89 -0.69
CA LEU A 169 13.81 -5.37 -0.37
C LEU A 169 14.27 -6.41 -1.41
N HIS A 170 15.29 -6.08 -2.19
CA HIS A 170 15.84 -6.98 -3.21
C HIS A 170 17.34 -7.22 -2.99
N TYR A 171 17.83 -8.35 -3.49
CA TYR A 171 19.26 -8.60 -3.60
C TYR A 171 19.72 -8.15 -4.98
N ARG A 172 20.84 -7.41 -5.04
CA ARG A 172 21.46 -7.08 -6.33
C ARG A 172 22.22 -8.30 -6.84
N ASP A 173 21.94 -8.72 -8.07
CA ASP A 173 22.71 -9.78 -8.72
C ASP A 173 24.12 -9.27 -9.06
N GLY A 174 25.15 -9.84 -8.42
CA GLY A 174 26.56 -9.46 -8.60
C GLY A 174 27.50 -9.98 -7.50
N LYS A 175 28.81 -9.67 -7.62
CA LYS A 175 29.86 -10.01 -6.62
C LYS A 175 29.68 -9.21 -5.32
N GLY A 176 28.66 -9.55 -4.53
CA GLY A 176 28.39 -9.00 -3.22
C GLY A 176 26.95 -9.25 -2.79
N ARG A 177 26.74 -9.76 -1.56
CA ARG A 177 25.39 -9.95 -0.98
C ARG A 177 24.81 -8.62 -0.47
N THR A 178 24.85 -7.58 -1.30
CA THR A 178 24.34 -6.25 -0.93
C THR A 178 22.84 -6.21 -1.19
N ARG A 179 22.10 -5.81 -0.16
CA ARG A 179 20.66 -5.61 -0.25
C ARG A 179 20.36 -4.20 -0.70
N VAL A 180 19.38 -4.09 -1.57
CA VAL A 180 18.90 -2.83 -2.11
C VAL A 180 17.49 -2.59 -1.58
N ILE A 181 17.24 -1.36 -1.18
CA ILE A 181 15.96 -0.88 -0.69
C ILE A 181 15.40 0.11 -1.70
N SER A 182 14.16 -0.08 -2.13
CA SER A 182 13.40 0.90 -2.91
C SER A 182 12.09 1.24 -2.22
N LEU A 183 11.67 2.51 -2.26
CA LEU A 183 10.38 2.94 -1.72
C LEU A 183 9.28 2.61 -2.73
N ARG A 184 8.12 2.15 -2.25
CA ARG A 184 6.95 1.90 -3.12
C ARG A 184 6.12 3.16 -3.41
N TYR A 185 6.36 4.22 -2.65
CA TYR A 185 5.64 5.48 -2.75
C TYR A 185 6.64 6.63 -2.89
N ASP A 186 6.20 7.71 -3.53
CA ASP A 186 6.95 8.96 -3.63
C ASP A 186 7.40 9.45 -2.24
N PRO A 187 8.71 9.68 -2.03
CA PRO A 187 9.26 10.20 -0.77
C PRO A 187 8.52 11.44 -0.26
N ALA A 188 8.13 12.37 -1.13
CA ALA A 188 7.42 13.59 -0.73
C ALA A 188 6.05 13.27 -0.13
N LYS A 189 5.35 12.26 -0.66
CA LYS A 189 4.06 11.82 -0.12
C LYS A 189 4.23 11.08 1.19
N ILE A 190 5.25 10.24 1.33
CA ILE A 190 5.57 9.56 2.59
C ILE A 190 5.79 10.58 3.71
N ILE A 191 6.59 11.63 3.46
CA ILE A 191 6.86 12.70 4.42
C ILE A 191 5.56 13.42 4.82
N ASN A 192 4.72 13.78 3.86
CA ASN A 192 3.42 14.42 4.13
C ASN A 192 2.50 13.58 5.03
N TYR A 193 2.48 12.25 4.85
CA TYR A 193 1.65 11.35 5.67
C TYR A 193 2.26 11.03 7.04
N LEU A 194 3.55 11.29 7.24
CA LEU A 194 4.24 11.06 8.51
C LEU A 194 4.01 12.15 9.56
N GLY A 195 3.59 13.36 9.14
CA GLY A 195 3.39 14.53 10.02
C GLY A 195 4.69 15.28 10.27
#